data_AF-A0A7V9HB03-F1
#
_entry.id   AF-A0A7V9HB03-F1
#
_cell.length_a   1.000
_cell.length_b   1.000
_cell.length_c   1.000
_cell.angle_alpha   90.00
_cell.angle_beta   90.00
_cell.angle_gamma   90.00
#
_symmetry.space_group_name_H-M   'P 1'
#
loop_
_entity.id
_entity.type
_entity.pdbx_description
1 polymer ?
#
loop_
_entity_poly.entity_id
_entity_poly.type
_entity_poly.pdbx_seq_one_letter_code
_entity_poly.pdbx_strand_id
1 'polypeptide(L)'
;MSRRLGWAPLVVSGALAMPTLVLLALGAGEVTPADDFVLGGLGGLAFMVASLAFAAVGSLVATRVRDNPIGWVLGVTGLLLAFGNLTYQYAEHALFIADRRLPGGDLAAWTPVGVPQAFGLLGVALLLFPDGRLPSRRWRPALLVPVVGIAGSVIGYAFRPGPLDEPFERVENPVGISRTFELTDTISGFGWLFMALGVGLAAVALSHRLRRSTGQERQQLKWIALGASFAGVVMLANVASFFAELDGINGL
;
A
#
# COMPACT_ATOMS: atom_id res chain seq x y z
N MET A 1 -17.53 -21.84 10.75
CA MET A 1 -16.28 -21.13 11.13
C MET A 1 -16.02 -19.84 10.34
N SER A 2 -16.51 -19.67 9.10
CA SER A 2 -16.13 -18.54 8.21
C SER A 2 -16.60 -17.13 8.60
N ARG A 3 -17.68 -16.96 9.37
CA ARG A 3 -18.21 -15.61 9.70
C ARG A 3 -17.37 -14.82 10.70
N ARG A 4 -16.70 -15.49 11.65
CA ARG A 4 -15.90 -14.81 12.68
C ARG A 4 -14.56 -14.32 12.13
N LEU A 5 -13.93 -15.13 11.28
CA LEU A 5 -12.68 -14.79 10.60
C LEU A 5 -12.81 -13.56 9.70
N GLY A 6 -13.96 -13.37 9.04
CA GLY A 6 -14.19 -12.22 8.17
C GLY A 6 -14.15 -10.86 8.89
N TRP A 7 -14.29 -10.80 10.22
CA TRP A 7 -14.17 -9.56 10.99
C TRP A 7 -12.76 -9.28 11.51
N ALA A 8 -11.84 -10.23 11.36
CA ALA A 8 -10.48 -10.10 11.90
C ALA A 8 -9.74 -8.86 11.35
N PRO A 9 -9.79 -8.52 10.04
CA PRO A 9 -9.11 -7.35 9.54
C PRO A 9 -9.59 -6.05 10.20
N LEU A 10 -10.91 -5.89 10.40
CA LEU A 10 -11.48 -4.72 11.07
C LEU A 10 -11.09 -4.65 12.55
N VAL A 11 -11.20 -5.76 13.27
CA VAL A 11 -10.86 -5.79 14.71
C VAL A 11 -9.39 -5.44 14.93
N VAL A 12 -8.49 -6.02 14.12
CA VAL A 12 -7.06 -5.73 14.22
C VAL A 12 -6.76 -4.29 13.81
N SER A 13 -7.33 -3.81 12.69
CA SER A 13 -7.13 -2.41 12.27
C SER A 13 -7.66 -1.41 13.31
N GLY A 14 -8.78 -1.71 13.96
CA GLY A 14 -9.33 -0.92 15.06
C GLY A 14 -8.44 -0.90 16.29
N ALA A 15 -7.83 -2.04 16.63
CA ALA A 15 -6.87 -2.13 17.73
C ALA A 15 -5.59 -1.33 17.44
N LEU A 16 -5.14 -1.29 16.18
CA LEU A 16 -3.99 -0.49 15.75
C LEU A 16 -4.29 1.01 15.67
N ALA A 17 -5.54 1.40 15.35
CA ALA A 17 -5.92 2.80 15.21
C ALA A 17 -5.79 3.60 16.52
N MET A 18 -6.04 2.99 17.68
CA MET A 18 -5.93 3.68 18.97
C MET A 18 -4.52 4.18 19.28
N PRO A 19 -3.46 3.34 19.27
CA PRO A 19 -2.10 3.84 19.47
C PRO A 19 -1.65 4.78 18.35
N THR A 20 -2.07 4.58 17.11
CA THR A 20 -1.82 5.54 16.02
C THR A 20 -2.39 6.92 16.33
N LEU A 21 -3.65 6.99 16.79
CA LEU A 21 -4.30 8.25 17.17
C LEU A 21 -3.59 8.92 18.36
N VAL A 22 -3.15 8.14 19.34
CA VAL A 22 -2.38 8.67 20.48
C VAL A 22 -1.06 9.27 20.00
N LEU A 23 -0.30 8.58 19.15
CA LEU A 23 0.98 9.09 18.62
C LEU A 23 0.78 10.36 17.78
N LEU A 24 -0.25 10.38 16.93
CA LEU A 24 -0.64 11.58 16.18
C LEU A 24 -1.00 12.76 17.09
N ALA A 25 -1.70 12.50 18.19
CA ALA A 25 -2.04 13.53 19.16
C ALA A 25 -0.82 14.01 19.97
N LEU A 26 0.15 13.12 20.24
CA LEU A 26 1.40 13.47 20.93
C LEU A 26 2.36 14.25 20.03
N GLY A 27 2.38 13.98 18.72
CA GLY A 27 3.14 14.77 17.74
C GLY A 27 2.43 16.05 17.30
N ALA A 28 1.18 16.26 17.70
CA ALA A 28 0.43 17.45 17.32
C ALA A 28 1.07 18.73 17.90
N GLY A 29 1.74 19.49 17.04
CA GLY A 29 2.43 20.74 17.40
C GLY A 29 3.94 20.67 17.36
N GLU A 30 4.51 19.48 17.20
CA GLU A 30 5.91 19.30 16.84
C GLU A 30 6.08 19.52 15.33
N VAL A 31 7.30 19.89 14.90
CA VAL A 31 7.65 19.99 13.48
C VAL A 31 8.80 19.03 13.24
N THR A 32 8.56 17.98 12.48
CA THR A 32 9.57 16.96 12.16
C THR A 32 9.75 16.82 10.65
N PRO A 33 10.88 16.27 10.17
CA PRO A 33 11.04 15.94 8.76
C PRO A 33 10.01 14.94 8.22
N ALA A 34 9.31 14.20 9.11
CA ALA A 34 8.27 13.26 8.72
C ALA A 34 6.96 13.96 8.31
N ASP A 35 6.75 15.22 8.73
CA ASP A 35 5.55 15.99 8.37
C ASP A 35 5.45 16.31 6.88
N ASP A 36 6.57 16.32 6.16
CA ASP A 36 6.61 16.57 4.71
C ASP A 36 6.10 15.37 3.88
N PHE A 37 5.91 14.21 4.52
CA PHE A 37 5.47 12.98 3.87
C PHE A 37 3.99 12.72 4.09
N VAL A 38 3.39 11.90 3.22
CA VAL A 38 1.94 11.66 3.15
C VAL A 38 1.32 11.09 4.44
N LEU A 39 2.14 10.50 5.32
CA LEU A 39 1.71 9.92 6.60
C LEU A 39 1.90 10.88 7.78
N GLY A 40 2.58 12.01 7.63
CA GLY A 40 2.74 13.01 8.69
C GLY A 40 1.43 13.71 9.04
N GLY A 41 1.29 14.15 10.31
CA GLY A 41 0.17 14.94 10.83
C GLY A 41 -1.24 14.57 10.32
N LEU A 42 -1.89 15.50 9.61
CA LEU A 42 -3.25 15.29 9.05
C LEU A 42 -3.31 14.15 8.02
N GLY A 43 -2.22 13.88 7.31
CA GLY A 43 -2.10 12.75 6.40
C GLY A 43 -2.23 11.43 7.14
N GLY A 44 -1.53 11.27 8.26
CA GLY A 44 -1.65 10.11 9.13
C GLY A 44 -3.07 9.87 9.65
N LEU A 45 -3.80 10.93 10.03
CA LEU A 45 -5.22 10.82 10.40
C LEU A 45 -6.09 10.35 9.22
N ALA A 46 -5.88 10.92 8.03
CA ALA A 46 -6.61 10.52 6.83
C ALA A 46 -6.35 9.05 6.47
N PHE A 47 -5.10 8.59 6.57
CA PHE A 47 -4.74 7.19 6.33
C PHE A 47 -5.29 6.25 7.39
N MET A 48 -5.35 6.67 8.66
CA MET A 48 -6.02 5.91 9.72
C MET A 48 -7.51 5.71 9.38
N VAL A 49 -8.22 6.78 9.01
CA VAL A 49 -9.64 6.69 8.61
C VAL A 49 -9.82 5.82 7.38
N ALA A 50 -8.96 5.99 6.35
CA ALA A 50 -8.98 5.18 5.15
C ALA A 50 -8.76 3.69 5.48
N SER A 51 -7.78 3.37 6.32
CA SER A 51 -7.47 2.00 6.74
C SER A 51 -8.68 1.32 7.39
N LEU A 52 -9.39 2.03 8.28
CA LEU A 52 -10.61 1.53 8.93
C LEU A 52 -11.75 1.38 7.93
N ALA A 53 -11.91 2.30 6.97
CA ALA A 53 -12.92 2.19 5.93
C ALA A 53 -12.68 0.96 5.04
N PHE A 54 -11.44 0.73 4.59
CA PHE A 54 -11.06 -0.45 3.82
C PHE A 54 -11.27 -1.74 4.63
N ALA A 55 -10.84 -1.78 5.89
CA ALA A 55 -11.00 -2.93 6.75
C ALA A 55 -12.49 -3.23 7.05
N ALA A 56 -13.31 -2.20 7.24
CA ALA A 56 -14.75 -2.33 7.49
C ALA A 56 -15.49 -2.85 6.26
N VAL A 57 -15.27 -2.22 5.10
CA VAL A 57 -15.88 -2.66 3.83
C VAL A 57 -15.42 -4.07 3.48
N GLY A 58 -14.12 -4.36 3.58
CA GLY A 58 -13.56 -5.68 3.33
C GLY A 58 -14.15 -6.75 4.23
N SER A 59 -14.22 -6.49 5.53
CA SER A 59 -14.81 -7.41 6.51
C SER A 59 -16.31 -7.64 6.26
N LEU A 60 -17.04 -6.58 5.92
CA LEU A 60 -18.45 -6.67 5.58
C LEU A 60 -18.68 -7.52 4.32
N VAL A 61 -17.89 -7.30 3.27
CA VAL A 61 -17.98 -8.07 2.03
C VAL A 61 -17.56 -9.52 2.25
N ALA A 62 -16.47 -9.79 2.98
CA ALA A 62 -16.00 -11.15 3.27
C ALA A 62 -17.03 -11.96 4.07
N THR A 63 -17.82 -11.32 4.93
CA THR A 63 -18.83 -11.98 5.75
C THR A 63 -20.18 -12.15 5.04
N ARG A 64 -20.55 -11.20 4.16
CA ARG A 64 -21.83 -11.22 3.42
C ARG A 64 -21.74 -11.92 2.07
N VAL A 65 -20.59 -11.92 1.41
CA VAL A 65 -20.35 -12.47 0.07
C VAL A 65 -19.23 -13.51 0.14
N ARG A 66 -19.58 -14.73 0.59
CA ARG A 66 -18.63 -15.76 1.05
C ARG A 66 -17.64 -16.30 0.01
N ASP A 67 -17.91 -16.10 -1.28
CA ASP A 67 -17.05 -16.58 -2.37
C ASP A 67 -16.37 -15.43 -3.15
N ASN A 68 -16.45 -14.19 -2.65
CA ASN A 68 -15.81 -13.05 -3.30
C ASN A 68 -14.48 -12.68 -2.61
N PRO A 69 -13.31 -12.97 -3.23
CA PRO A 69 -12.00 -12.63 -2.68
C PRO A 69 -11.79 -11.13 -2.45
N ILE A 70 -12.57 -10.25 -3.10
CA ILE A 70 -12.42 -8.79 -2.97
C ILE A 70 -12.60 -8.34 -1.52
N GLY A 71 -13.49 -8.97 -0.75
CA GLY A 71 -13.67 -8.64 0.67
C GLY A 71 -12.39 -8.85 1.47
N TRP A 72 -11.68 -9.95 1.23
CA TRP A 72 -10.39 -10.21 1.86
C TRP A 72 -9.31 -9.28 1.37
N VAL A 73 -9.24 -9.00 0.06
CA VAL A 73 -8.26 -8.06 -0.50
C VAL A 73 -8.41 -6.68 0.15
N LEU A 74 -9.63 -6.13 0.22
CA LEU A 74 -9.90 -4.84 0.88
C LEU A 74 -9.60 -4.89 2.38
N GLY A 75 -9.92 -6.01 3.05
CA GLY A 75 -9.61 -6.21 4.46
C GLY A 75 -8.11 -6.18 4.74
N VAL A 76 -7.32 -6.92 3.95
CA VAL A 76 -5.86 -6.93 4.03
C VAL A 76 -5.28 -5.57 3.67
N THR A 77 -5.81 -4.87 2.67
CA THR A 77 -5.42 -3.49 2.36
C THR A 77 -5.58 -2.58 3.57
N GLY A 78 -6.74 -2.62 4.23
CA GLY A 78 -6.99 -1.83 5.44
C GLY A 78 -6.02 -2.17 6.57
N LEU A 79 -5.75 -3.46 6.79
CA LEU A 79 -4.80 -3.89 7.81
C LEU A 79 -3.36 -3.43 7.53
N LEU A 80 -2.90 -3.53 6.27
CA LEU A 80 -1.57 -3.08 5.89
C LEU A 80 -1.41 -1.57 6.04
N LEU A 81 -2.43 -0.79 5.65
CA LEU A 81 -2.44 0.66 5.84
C LEU A 81 -2.41 1.02 7.33
N ALA A 82 -3.20 0.34 8.17
CA ALA A 82 -3.22 0.58 9.61
C ALA A 82 -1.87 0.26 10.25
N PHE A 83 -1.27 -0.87 9.89
CA PHE A 83 0.02 -1.30 10.41
C PHE A 83 1.16 -0.36 9.98
N GLY A 84 1.24 -0.03 8.69
CA GLY A 84 2.24 0.90 8.17
C GLY A 84 2.14 2.29 8.75
N ASN A 85 0.91 2.78 8.94
CA ASN A 85 0.71 4.08 9.59
C ASN A 85 1.16 4.03 11.05
N LEU A 86 0.80 2.98 11.81
CA LEU A 86 1.26 2.84 13.19
C LEU A 86 2.79 2.81 13.30
N THR A 87 3.47 2.02 12.47
CA THR A 87 4.95 1.93 12.50
C THR A 87 5.58 3.25 12.12
N TYR A 88 5.02 3.97 11.14
CA TYR A 88 5.45 5.31 10.77
C TYR A 88 5.33 6.32 11.92
N GLN A 89 4.15 6.43 12.54
CA GLN A 89 3.91 7.33 13.67
C GLN A 89 4.80 7.00 14.87
N TYR A 90 5.04 5.70 15.12
CA TYR A 90 5.90 5.28 16.21
C TYR A 90 7.37 5.60 15.93
N ALA A 91 7.84 5.38 14.70
CA ALA A 91 9.19 5.72 14.27
C ALA A 91 9.44 7.22 14.39
N GLU A 92 8.51 8.05 13.90
CA GLU A 92 8.57 9.50 14.03
C GLU A 92 8.69 9.92 15.49
N HIS A 93 7.79 9.42 16.33
CA HIS A 93 7.78 9.76 17.75
C HIS A 93 9.07 9.30 18.47
N ALA A 94 9.52 8.07 18.20
CA ALA A 94 10.68 7.48 18.84
C ALA A 94 12.02 8.11 18.42
N LEU A 95 12.10 8.67 17.20
CA LEU A 95 13.34 9.14 16.59
C LEU A 95 13.46 10.67 16.54
N PHE A 96 12.35 11.39 16.49
CA PHE A 96 12.35 12.85 16.34
C PHE A 96 11.74 13.61 17.51
N ILE A 97 10.72 13.05 18.18
CA ILE A 97 9.95 13.79 19.20
C ILE A 97 10.41 13.44 20.62
N ALA A 98 10.67 12.17 20.91
CA ALA A 98 11.05 11.75 22.25
C ALA A 98 12.46 12.25 22.65
N ASP A 99 12.59 12.82 23.86
CA ASP A 99 13.87 13.27 24.44
C ASP A 99 14.96 12.18 24.48
N ARG A 100 14.51 10.92 24.55
CA ARG A 100 15.38 9.74 24.51
C ARG A 100 14.84 8.77 23.47
N ARG A 101 15.74 8.19 22.69
CA ARG A 101 15.42 7.13 21.72
C ARG A 101 14.63 6.02 22.41
N LEU A 102 13.38 5.85 21.97
CA LEU A 102 12.53 4.77 22.44
C LEU A 102 12.96 3.44 21.82
N PRO A 103 12.82 2.31 22.54
CA PRO A 103 13.19 1.00 22.01
C PRO A 103 12.38 0.66 20.77
N GLY A 104 13.05 0.14 19.73
CA GLY A 104 12.40 -0.31 18.51
C GLY A 104 12.03 0.78 17.51
N GLY A 105 12.43 2.05 17.71
CA GLY A 105 12.23 3.12 16.73
C GLY A 105 12.84 2.78 15.35
N ASP A 106 14.09 2.31 15.34
CA ASP A 106 14.79 1.89 14.12
C ASP A 106 14.06 0.73 13.40
N LEU A 107 13.53 -0.24 14.15
CA LEU A 107 12.77 -1.36 13.58
C LEU A 107 11.45 -0.89 12.99
N ALA A 108 10.76 0.04 13.66
CA ALA A 108 9.52 0.61 13.15
C ALA A 108 9.76 1.44 11.88
N ALA A 109 10.86 2.21 11.84
CA ALA A 109 11.29 2.95 10.66
C ALA A 109 11.59 2.02 9.47
N TRP A 110 12.21 0.85 9.73
CA TRP A 110 12.50 -0.18 8.72
C TRP A 110 11.24 -0.90 8.21
N THR A 111 10.10 -0.80 8.90
CA THR A 111 8.87 -1.50 8.54
C THR A 111 7.83 -0.60 7.83
N PRO A 112 8.14 0.20 6.79
CA PRO A 112 7.11 0.91 6.04
C PRO A 112 6.44 -0.06 5.06
N VAL A 113 5.66 -0.99 5.62
CA VAL A 113 4.72 -1.83 4.87
C VAL A 113 3.37 -1.13 4.93
N GLY A 114 2.77 -0.78 3.80
CA GLY A 114 1.46 -0.16 3.78
C GLY A 114 1.10 0.43 2.44
N VAL A 115 1.42 1.71 2.25
CA VAL A 115 0.95 2.52 1.11
C VAL A 115 1.37 1.93 -0.25
N PRO A 116 2.64 1.55 -0.49
CA PRO A 116 3.03 0.94 -1.77
C PRO A 116 2.26 -0.35 -2.09
N GLN A 117 2.18 -1.26 -1.12
CA GLN A 117 1.57 -2.57 -1.28
C GLN A 117 0.04 -2.47 -1.41
N ALA A 118 -0.58 -1.45 -0.80
CA ALA A 118 -1.99 -1.15 -0.98
C ALA A 118 -2.34 -0.87 -2.45
N PHE A 119 -1.46 -0.24 -3.23
CA PHE A 119 -1.67 -0.04 -4.66
C PHE A 119 -1.63 -1.35 -5.47
N GLY A 120 -0.70 -2.25 -5.14
CA GLY A 120 -0.68 -3.59 -5.73
C GLY A 120 -1.98 -4.35 -5.44
N LEU A 121 -2.46 -4.31 -4.19
CA LEU A 121 -3.73 -4.92 -3.79
C LEU A 121 -4.94 -4.26 -4.45
N LEU A 122 -4.89 -2.95 -4.71
CA LEU A 122 -5.91 -2.26 -5.49
C LEU A 122 -5.97 -2.80 -6.92
N GLY A 123 -4.82 -3.02 -7.57
CA GLY A 123 -4.76 -3.67 -8.88
C GLY A 123 -5.38 -5.07 -8.87
N VAL A 124 -5.11 -5.87 -7.83
CA VAL A 124 -5.74 -7.18 -7.61
C VAL A 124 -7.26 -7.06 -7.46
N ALA A 125 -7.74 -6.16 -6.59
CA ALA A 125 -9.17 -5.95 -6.35
C ALA A 125 -9.91 -5.56 -7.63
N LEU A 126 -9.33 -4.64 -8.42
CA LEU A 126 -9.90 -4.14 -9.66
C LEU A 126 -9.94 -5.20 -10.77
N LEU A 127 -8.91 -6.07 -10.86
CA LEU A 127 -8.90 -7.20 -11.81
C LEU A 127 -10.01 -8.23 -11.52
N LEU A 128 -10.34 -8.40 -10.23
CA LEU A 128 -11.34 -9.34 -9.76
C LEU A 128 -12.76 -8.75 -9.77
N PHE A 129 -12.89 -7.42 -9.84
CA PHE A 129 -14.17 -6.72 -9.81
C PHE A 129 -15.06 -7.04 -11.03
N PRO A 130 -16.40 -7.13 -10.86
CA PRO A 130 -17.17 -7.07 -9.61
C PRO A 130 -17.29 -8.41 -8.87
N ASP A 131 -17.28 -9.52 -9.61
CA ASP A 131 -17.77 -10.82 -9.12
C ASP A 131 -16.71 -11.64 -8.40
N GLY A 132 -15.52 -11.08 -8.17
CA GLY A 132 -14.38 -11.81 -7.62
C GLY A 132 -13.70 -12.75 -8.63
N ARG A 133 -13.97 -12.57 -9.93
CA ARG A 133 -13.53 -13.48 -11.00
C ARG A 133 -12.84 -12.71 -12.10
N LEU A 134 -11.81 -13.32 -12.69
CA LEU A 134 -11.13 -12.78 -13.85
C LEU A 134 -12.04 -12.84 -15.10
N PRO A 135 -11.88 -11.91 -16.08
CA PRO A 135 -12.73 -11.88 -17.28
C PRO A 135 -12.67 -13.17 -18.11
N SER A 136 -11.52 -13.86 -18.12
CA SER A 136 -11.33 -15.19 -18.73
C SER A 136 -10.01 -15.81 -18.27
N ARG A 137 -9.78 -17.10 -18.54
CA ARG A 137 -8.56 -17.82 -18.10
C ARG A 137 -7.24 -17.18 -18.57
N ARG A 138 -7.24 -16.48 -19.70
CA ARG A 138 -6.08 -15.72 -20.23
C ARG A 138 -5.64 -14.54 -19.36
N TRP A 139 -6.48 -14.08 -18.44
CA TRP A 139 -6.15 -12.99 -17.50
C TRP A 139 -5.47 -13.49 -16.22
N ARG A 140 -5.27 -14.80 -16.05
CA ARG A 140 -4.56 -15.35 -14.88
C ARG A 140 -3.15 -14.78 -14.71
N PRO A 141 -2.32 -14.63 -15.76
CA PRO A 141 -1.02 -13.99 -15.62
C PRO A 141 -1.12 -12.54 -15.14
N ALA A 142 -2.15 -11.80 -15.55
CA ALA A 142 -2.35 -10.41 -15.12
C ALA A 142 -2.57 -10.28 -13.61
N LEU A 143 -3.12 -11.31 -12.95
CA LEU A 143 -3.24 -11.35 -11.49
C LEU A 143 -1.87 -11.54 -10.80
N LEU A 144 -0.93 -12.24 -11.44
CA LEU A 144 0.41 -12.45 -10.89
C LEU A 144 1.24 -11.17 -10.93
N VAL A 145 1.01 -10.29 -11.91
CA VAL A 145 1.76 -9.05 -12.08
C VAL A 145 1.79 -8.18 -10.81
N PRO A 146 0.67 -7.72 -10.23
CA PRO A 146 0.70 -6.95 -8.99
C PRO A 146 1.19 -7.75 -7.79
N VAL A 147 0.98 -9.07 -7.74
CA VAL A 147 1.44 -9.93 -6.65
C VAL A 147 2.96 -10.05 -6.63
N VAL A 148 3.58 -10.30 -7.80
CA VAL A 148 5.02 -10.29 -7.97
C VAL A 148 5.57 -8.89 -7.73
N GLY A 149 4.84 -7.85 -8.11
CA GLY A 149 5.20 -6.46 -7.82
C GLY A 149 5.30 -6.18 -6.31
N ILE A 150 4.30 -6.60 -5.53
CA ILE A 150 4.32 -6.50 -4.06
C ILE A 150 5.48 -7.30 -3.47
N ALA A 151 5.68 -8.55 -3.93
CA ALA A 151 6.75 -9.39 -3.41
C ALA A 151 8.13 -8.78 -3.71
N GLY A 152 8.33 -8.30 -4.94
CA GLY A 152 9.56 -7.63 -5.37
C GLY A 152 9.82 -6.35 -4.57
N SER A 153 8.82 -5.49 -4.40
CA SER A 153 9.00 -4.25 -3.61
C SER A 153 9.33 -4.55 -2.15
N VAL A 154 8.65 -5.52 -1.53
CA VAL A 154 8.93 -5.91 -0.14
C VAL A 154 10.31 -6.53 0.01
N ILE A 155 10.68 -7.50 -0.83
CA ILE A 155 11.98 -8.19 -0.74
C ILE A 155 13.12 -7.23 -1.07
N GLY A 156 12.97 -6.46 -2.16
CA GLY A 156 13.97 -5.48 -2.59
C GLY A 156 14.24 -4.45 -1.51
N TYR A 157 13.18 -3.83 -0.96
CA TYR A 157 13.32 -2.86 0.11
C TYR A 157 13.89 -3.47 1.39
N ALA A 158 13.34 -4.61 1.85
CA ALA A 158 13.72 -5.22 3.12
C ALA A 158 15.22 -5.53 3.19
N PHE A 159 15.81 -6.06 2.11
CA PHE A 159 17.22 -6.47 2.09
C PHE A 159 18.17 -5.42 1.52
N ARG A 160 17.69 -4.22 1.16
CA ARG A 160 18.54 -3.16 0.59
C ARG A 160 19.55 -2.65 1.64
N PRO A 161 20.87 -2.84 1.44
CA PRO A 161 21.87 -2.36 2.40
C PRO A 161 21.93 -0.83 2.45
N GLY A 162 22.39 -0.30 3.58
CA GLY A 162 22.61 1.13 3.78
C GLY A 162 21.44 1.84 4.50
N PRO A 163 21.42 3.18 4.46
CA PRO A 163 20.41 3.97 5.13
C PRO A 163 19.01 3.71 4.56
N LEU A 164 18.00 3.85 5.42
CA LEU A 164 16.60 3.86 5.00
C LEU A 164 16.31 5.10 4.14
N ASP A 165 15.17 5.09 3.45
CA ASP A 165 14.70 6.27 2.71
C ASP A 165 14.29 7.39 3.69
N GLU A 166 14.24 8.61 3.17
CA GLU A 166 13.64 9.74 3.88
C GLU A 166 12.23 9.40 4.39
N PRO A 167 11.84 9.87 5.58
CA PRO A 167 12.57 10.76 6.47
C PRO A 167 13.57 10.05 7.40
N PHE A 168 13.77 8.74 7.27
CA PHE A 168 14.49 7.91 8.26
C PHE A 168 15.93 7.57 7.84
N GLU A 169 16.55 8.35 6.96
CA GLU A 169 17.92 8.21 6.45
C GLU A 169 19.02 8.06 7.53
N ARG A 170 18.75 8.48 8.77
CA ARG A 170 19.66 8.32 9.92
C ARG A 170 19.65 6.91 10.51
N VAL A 171 18.75 6.04 10.04
CA VAL A 171 18.62 4.65 10.48
C VAL A 171 19.23 3.76 9.40
N GLU A 172 20.15 2.90 9.80
CA GLU A 172 20.72 1.87 8.94
C GLU A 172 19.76 0.67 8.83
N ASN A 173 19.64 0.09 7.64
CA ASN A 173 18.79 -1.09 7.46
C ASN A 173 19.34 -2.28 8.29
N PRO A 174 18.59 -2.77 9.30
CA PRO A 174 19.07 -3.80 10.22
C PRO A 174 19.27 -5.17 9.56
N VAL A 175 18.63 -5.43 8.42
CA VAL A 175 18.69 -6.71 7.70
C VAL A 175 19.19 -6.55 6.25
N GLY A 176 19.84 -5.42 5.97
CA GLY A 176 20.47 -5.17 4.68
C GLY A 176 21.59 -6.16 4.38
N ILE A 177 21.64 -6.67 3.14
CA ILE A 177 22.69 -7.61 2.73
C ILE A 177 23.85 -6.83 2.10
N SER A 178 25.03 -6.93 2.68
CA SER A 178 26.21 -6.19 2.19
C SER A 178 26.47 -6.47 0.71
N ARG A 179 26.79 -5.41 -0.04
CA ARG A 179 27.12 -5.45 -1.48
C ARG A 179 25.98 -5.88 -2.42
N THR A 180 24.72 -5.80 -1.99
CA THR A 180 23.57 -6.08 -2.87
C THR A 180 22.75 -4.86 -3.26
N PHE A 181 23.20 -3.63 -2.93
CA PHE A 181 22.44 -2.39 -3.13
C PHE A 181 21.74 -2.32 -4.49
N GLU A 182 22.52 -2.33 -5.57
CA GLU A 182 22.01 -2.21 -6.96
C GLU A 182 20.97 -3.30 -7.27
N LEU A 183 21.22 -4.54 -6.86
CA LEU A 183 20.31 -5.67 -7.09
C LEU A 183 18.99 -5.48 -6.33
N THR A 184 19.07 -5.18 -5.03
CA THR A 184 17.89 -5.00 -4.17
C THR A 184 17.07 -3.78 -4.55
N ASP A 185 17.74 -2.69 -4.94
CA ASP A 185 17.09 -1.46 -5.39
C ASP A 185 16.41 -1.68 -6.75
N THR A 186 17.08 -2.36 -7.68
CA THR A 186 16.50 -2.78 -8.97
C THR A 186 15.27 -3.68 -8.78
N ILE A 187 15.34 -4.66 -7.86
CA ILE A 187 14.21 -5.53 -7.53
C ILE A 187 13.04 -4.71 -6.97
N SER A 188 13.32 -3.74 -6.11
CA SER A 188 12.31 -2.82 -5.56
C SER A 188 11.65 -1.99 -6.66
N GLY A 189 12.44 -1.39 -7.55
CA GLY A 189 11.97 -0.59 -8.70
C GLY A 189 11.10 -1.40 -9.66
N PHE A 190 11.49 -2.63 -9.99
CA PHE A 190 10.64 -3.55 -10.75
C PHE A 190 9.35 -3.90 -10.00
N GLY A 191 9.42 -4.00 -8.67
CA GLY A 191 8.25 -4.16 -7.81
C GLY A 191 7.22 -3.04 -8.03
N TRP A 192 7.66 -1.79 -7.94
CA TRP A 192 6.84 -0.61 -8.21
C TRP A 192 6.25 -0.60 -9.63
N LEU A 193 7.09 -0.87 -10.63
CA LEU A 193 6.66 -0.96 -12.02
C LEU A 193 5.57 -2.02 -12.21
N PHE A 194 5.73 -3.21 -11.62
CA PHE A 194 4.78 -4.30 -11.75
C PHE A 194 3.46 -4.00 -11.03
N MET A 195 3.50 -3.33 -9.87
CA MET A 195 2.27 -2.88 -9.22
C MET A 195 1.52 -1.86 -10.11
N ALA A 196 2.23 -0.90 -10.72
CA ALA A 196 1.63 0.08 -11.64
C ALA A 196 1.04 -0.58 -12.90
N LEU A 197 1.78 -1.53 -13.49
CA LEU A 197 1.30 -2.35 -14.60
C LEU A 197 0.06 -3.17 -14.20
N GLY A 198 0.02 -3.69 -12.98
CA GLY A 198 -1.14 -4.40 -12.44
C GLY A 198 -2.41 -3.53 -12.43
N VAL A 199 -2.30 -2.28 -11.98
CA VAL A 199 -3.40 -1.31 -12.02
C VAL A 199 -3.81 -0.99 -13.47
N GLY A 200 -2.84 -0.80 -14.37
CA GLY A 200 -3.11 -0.58 -15.79
C GLY A 200 -3.84 -1.75 -16.47
N LEU A 201 -3.40 -2.99 -16.21
CA LEU A 201 -4.07 -4.20 -16.67
C LEU A 201 -5.49 -4.31 -16.10
N ALA A 202 -5.69 -3.90 -14.85
CA ALA A 202 -7.02 -3.84 -14.24
C ALA A 202 -7.93 -2.85 -14.97
N ALA A 203 -7.44 -1.66 -15.30
CA ALA A 203 -8.19 -0.66 -16.07
C ALA A 203 -8.58 -1.18 -17.47
N VAL A 204 -7.69 -1.90 -18.16
CA VAL A 204 -7.99 -2.55 -19.45
C VAL A 204 -9.05 -3.64 -19.28
N ALA A 205 -8.93 -4.48 -18.25
CA ALA A 205 -9.92 -5.52 -17.96
C ALA A 205 -11.32 -4.94 -17.69
N LEU A 206 -11.39 -3.88 -16.88
CA LEU A 206 -12.62 -3.15 -16.58
C LEU A 206 -13.21 -2.49 -17.82
N SER A 207 -12.38 -1.89 -18.68
CA SER A 207 -12.81 -1.30 -19.95
C SER A 207 -13.43 -2.34 -20.88
N HIS A 208 -12.84 -3.54 -20.96
CA HIS A 208 -13.39 -4.64 -21.74
C HIS A 208 -14.73 -5.15 -21.18
N ARG A 209 -14.90 -5.15 -19.85
CA ARG A 209 -16.20 -5.45 -19.20
C ARG A 209 -17.24 -4.36 -19.46
N LEU A 210 -16.85 -3.09 -19.36
CA LEU A 210 -17.72 -1.95 -19.57
C LEU A 210 -18.33 -1.94 -20.98
N ARG A 211 -17.56 -2.38 -21.99
CA ARG A 211 -18.04 -2.53 -23.38
C ARG A 211 -19.08 -3.62 -23.55
N ARG A 212 -19.15 -4.60 -22.64
CA ARG A 212 -20.09 -5.74 -22.68
C ARG A 212 -21.27 -5.58 -21.71
N SER A 213 -21.14 -4.73 -20.70
CA SER A 213 -22.19 -4.47 -19.71
C SER A 213 -23.32 -3.60 -20.26
N THR A 214 -24.56 -3.89 -19.86
CA THR A 214 -25.76 -3.09 -20.18
C THR A 214 -26.47 -2.66 -18.88
N GLY A 215 -27.36 -1.67 -18.95
CA GLY A 215 -28.17 -1.25 -17.80
C GLY A 215 -27.38 -0.67 -16.61
N GLN A 216 -27.79 -1.03 -15.38
CA GLN A 216 -27.23 -0.49 -14.13
C GLN A 216 -25.77 -0.91 -13.89
N GLU A 217 -25.37 -2.11 -14.31
CA GLU A 217 -23.99 -2.62 -14.16
C GLU A 217 -22.99 -1.71 -14.89
N ARG A 218 -23.35 -1.23 -16.09
CA ARG A 218 -22.52 -0.30 -16.86
C ARG A 218 -22.27 1.00 -16.10
N GLN A 219 -23.26 1.49 -15.36
CA GLN A 219 -23.14 2.74 -14.63
C GLN A 219 -22.28 2.62 -13.37
N GLN A 220 -22.31 1.46 -12.71
CA GLN A 220 -21.40 1.14 -11.59
C GLN A 220 -19.95 0.98 -12.08
N LEU A 221 -19.75 0.29 -13.20
CA LEU A 221 -18.43 0.07 -13.78
C LEU A 221 -17.76 1.37 -14.27
N LYS A 222 -18.53 2.37 -14.73
CA LYS A 222 -17.97 3.66 -15.19
C LYS A 222 -17.19 4.37 -14.10
N TRP A 223 -17.78 4.53 -12.91
CA TRP A 223 -17.14 5.26 -11.81
C TRP A 223 -15.91 4.55 -11.29
N ILE A 224 -15.97 3.22 -11.19
CA ILE A 224 -14.84 2.40 -10.75
C ILE A 224 -13.73 2.39 -11.79
N ALA A 225 -14.05 2.29 -13.08
CA ALA A 225 -13.07 2.37 -14.16
C ALA A 225 -12.41 3.76 -14.22
N LEU A 226 -13.17 4.83 -13.99
CA LEU A 226 -12.62 6.19 -13.93
C LEU A 226 -11.64 6.33 -12.76
N GLY A 227 -12.04 5.92 -11.55
CA GLY A 227 -11.17 5.95 -10.37
C GLY A 227 -9.92 5.09 -10.53
N ALA A 228 -10.06 3.88 -11.09
CA ALA A 228 -8.94 2.99 -11.40
C ALA A 228 -7.96 3.59 -12.41
N SER A 229 -8.47 4.21 -13.47
CA SER A 229 -7.66 4.86 -14.50
C SER A 229 -6.89 6.05 -13.90
N PHE A 230 -7.56 6.86 -13.09
CA PHE A 230 -6.93 7.99 -12.40
C PHE A 230 -5.81 7.51 -11.45
N ALA A 231 -6.09 6.51 -10.61
CA ALA A 231 -5.09 5.92 -9.73
C ALA A 231 -3.88 5.36 -10.49
N GLY A 232 -4.13 4.65 -11.60
CA GLY A 232 -3.07 4.13 -12.46
C GLY A 232 -2.18 5.22 -13.08
N VAL A 233 -2.78 6.32 -13.53
CA VAL A 233 -2.03 7.47 -14.08
C VAL A 233 -1.18 8.14 -13.00
N VAL A 234 -1.74 8.40 -11.81
CA VAL A 234 -0.99 8.98 -10.69
C VAL A 234 0.19 8.08 -10.31
N MET A 235 -0.03 6.77 -10.30
CA MET A 235 1.00 5.79 -9.95
C MET A 235 2.11 5.72 -11.01
N LEU A 236 1.75 5.71 -12.29
CA LEU A 236 2.73 5.77 -13.39
C LEU A 236 3.52 7.09 -13.37
N ALA A 237 2.88 8.20 -13.02
CA ALA A 237 3.57 9.49 -12.85
C ALA A 237 4.59 9.44 -11.72
N ASN A 238 4.25 8.86 -10.56
CA ASN A 238 5.20 8.67 -9.45
C ASN A 238 6.38 7.77 -9.86
N VAL A 239 6.11 6.67 -10.57
CA VAL A 239 7.16 5.79 -11.08
C VAL A 239 8.07 6.52 -12.07
N ALA A 240 7.49 7.34 -12.96
CA ALA A 240 8.27 8.13 -13.91
C ALA A 240 9.13 9.19 -13.20
N SER A 241 8.62 9.84 -12.16
CA SER A 241 9.37 10.77 -11.32
C SER A 241 10.57 10.08 -10.64
N PHE A 242 10.34 8.90 -10.05
CA PHE A 242 11.40 8.10 -9.43
C PHE A 242 12.53 7.76 -10.41
N PHE A 243 12.19 7.28 -11.62
CA PHE A 243 13.22 6.99 -12.64
C PHE A 243 13.89 8.25 -13.18
N ALA A 244 13.18 9.37 -13.32
CA ALA A 244 13.75 10.63 -13.77
C ALA A 244 14.76 11.20 -12.75
N GLU A 245 14.53 11.02 -11.45
CA GLU A 245 15.51 11.36 -10.40
C GLU A 245 16.77 10.50 -10.50
N LEU A 246 16.63 9.19 -10.76
CA LEU A 246 17.77 8.29 -10.96
C LEU A 246 18.62 8.68 -12.18
N ASP A 247 18.00 9.06 -13.31
CA ASP A 247 18.71 9.52 -14.49
C ASP A 247 19.39 10.89 -14.26
N GLY A 248 18.79 11.76 -13.44
CA GLY A 248 19.37 13.04 -13.05
C GLY A 248 20.61 12.91 -12.17
N ILE A 249 20.67 11.88 -11.32
CA ILE A 249 21.83 11.59 -10.45
C ILE A 249 22.99 10.96 -11.25
N ASN A 250 22.70 10.12 -12.25
CA ASN A 250 23.72 9.49 -13.11
C ASN A 250 24.25 10.42 -14.22
N GLY A 251 23.71 11.64 -14.35
CA GLY A 251 24.08 12.63 -15.36
C GLY A 251 25.09 13.70 -14.92
N LEU A 252 25.67 13.58 -13.72
CA LEU A 252 26.73 14.44 -13.16
C LEU A 252 28.03 13.65 -12.95
#